data_AF-A0A7Y0SC05-F1
#
_entry.id   AF-A0A7Y0SC05-F1
#
_cell.length_a   1.000
_cell.length_b   1.000
_cell.length_c   1.000
_cell.angle_alpha   90.00
_cell.angle_beta   90.00
_cell.angle_gamma   90.00
#
_symmetry.space_group_name_H-M   'P 1'
#
loop_
_entity.id
_entity.type
_entity.pdbx_description
1 polymer ?
#
loop_
_entity_poly.entity_id
_entity_poly.type
_entity_poly.pdbx_seq_one_letter_code
_entity_poly.pdbx_strand_id
1 'polypeptide(L)'
;MGVTVGANGLSIVHKGSGGEANATLPDVCLTKVGKPIVPIPYGNNAKSADLAGGTTTISMDGGNSVAIKGSTFSKSTGDAGGNKKGVASGTIEAEAKFISASPTVKFEGKGVCRLSDQMTMNKANTMCLGGAQNPSVSVTEEQEGTYTVDLYLSYSDGEPVQGATYTLTDQSGAIFEGTLDNNGKASVGGVAPGEFAIEYGEDCRDFMPNVPTKTNPNFNPSANAQLIIEETKKGEVGFWENAWTRMSGAASWIWGVILGDFNDDASVEQIIANTALTMIPVVDQAADVRDLSANIMTLLTEEERDKPENWLALSLTLVGCVPTFGSAVKGTCKVALKGGKGTSKDTLLAVLRGMGKGDPEKFLRTLDWMDYAKQTSQIVSDVLKPCIEVATELASYANRMGADELGAYFLKLADEVKIIDKMVPDKLKEAMGEFDDLFARILGKGEKTYPAKVKHNTGESAQSGKNSAKANEDKDKKPVRCKICRRIAGNKNGQCSEALKAK
;
A
#
# COMPACT_ATOMS: atom_id res chain seq x y z
N MET A 1 -46.29 8.38 25.41
CA MET A 1 -45.48 9.02 24.34
C MET A 1 -44.15 8.30 24.28
N GLY A 2 -43.53 8.23 23.10
CA GLY A 2 -42.19 7.64 22.97
C GLY A 2 -41.13 8.50 23.66
N VAL A 3 -39.99 7.90 23.98
CA VAL A 3 -38.81 8.61 24.49
C VAL A 3 -37.92 8.95 23.30
N THR A 4 -37.84 10.22 22.93
CA THR A 4 -37.16 10.65 21.68
C THR A 4 -35.74 11.16 21.90
N VAL A 5 -35.36 11.44 23.15
CA VAL A 5 -34.08 12.06 23.47
C VAL A 5 -33.20 11.16 24.34
N GLY A 6 -31.94 11.02 23.92
CA GLY A 6 -30.90 10.28 24.64
C GLY A 6 -29.76 11.17 25.13
N ALA A 7 -29.06 10.70 26.16
CA ALA A 7 -27.80 11.26 26.64
C ALA A 7 -26.81 10.11 26.88
N ASN A 8 -25.61 10.21 26.28
CA ASN A 8 -24.58 9.17 26.37
C ASN A 8 -25.06 7.77 25.95
N GLY A 9 -25.89 7.68 24.90
CA GLY A 9 -26.45 6.42 24.43
C GLY A 9 -27.55 5.82 25.32
N LEU A 10 -28.00 6.53 26.36
CA LEU A 10 -29.06 6.09 27.27
C LEU A 10 -30.25 7.04 27.18
N SER A 11 -31.47 6.54 27.31
CA SER A 11 -32.67 7.37 27.24
C SER A 11 -32.79 8.29 28.46
N ILE A 12 -33.17 9.55 28.24
CA ILE A 12 -33.35 10.53 29.31
C ILE A 12 -34.66 10.23 30.05
N VAL A 13 -34.64 10.31 31.39
CA VAL A 13 -35.84 10.17 32.22
C VAL A 13 -36.52 11.52 32.37
N HIS A 14 -37.80 11.59 32.01
CA HIS A 14 -38.66 12.76 32.19
C HIS A 14 -40.04 12.32 32.70
N LYS A 15 -40.88 13.27 33.14
CA LYS A 15 -42.15 12.98 33.82
C LYS A 15 -43.10 12.07 33.01
N GLY A 16 -43.05 12.17 31.68
CA GLY A 16 -43.88 11.40 30.75
C GLY A 16 -43.21 10.18 30.13
N SER A 17 -41.99 9.81 30.57
CA SER A 17 -41.18 8.79 29.91
C SER A 17 -41.64 7.35 30.19
N GLY A 18 -42.49 7.16 31.20
CA GLY A 18 -42.91 5.84 31.67
C GLY A 18 -41.80 5.06 32.38
N GLY A 19 -40.80 5.75 32.91
CA GLY A 19 -39.69 5.13 33.63
C GLY A 19 -40.10 4.60 35.00
N GLU A 20 -39.48 3.51 35.43
CA GLU A 20 -39.75 2.84 36.70
C GLU A 20 -38.46 2.48 37.44
N ALA A 21 -38.42 2.74 38.74
CA ALA A 21 -37.34 2.33 39.63
C ALA A 21 -37.86 1.22 40.55
N ASN A 22 -37.26 0.04 40.44
CA ASN A 22 -37.59 -1.13 41.27
C ASN A 22 -36.47 -1.39 42.26
N ALA A 23 -36.80 -1.56 43.54
CA ALA A 23 -35.82 -1.87 44.57
C ALA A 23 -35.12 -3.20 44.25
N THR A 24 -33.80 -3.15 44.16
CA THR A 24 -32.95 -4.33 43.94
C THR A 24 -32.43 -4.88 45.25
N LEU A 25 -32.44 -4.08 46.31
CA LEU A 25 -32.16 -4.52 47.67
C LEU A 25 -33.47 -4.70 48.45
N PRO A 26 -33.52 -5.61 49.45
CA PRO A 26 -34.72 -5.80 50.25
C PRO A 26 -35.11 -4.54 51.02
N ASP A 27 -36.36 -4.08 50.88
CA ASP A 27 -36.90 -2.96 51.66
C ASP A 27 -37.37 -3.45 53.03
N VAL A 28 -36.45 -3.48 54.00
CA VAL A 28 -36.76 -4.07 55.32
C VAL A 28 -37.52 -3.05 56.17
N CYS A 29 -38.78 -3.36 56.47
CA CYS A 29 -39.64 -2.57 57.35
C CYS A 29 -39.98 -3.36 58.62
N LEU A 30 -40.17 -2.64 59.72
CA LEU A 30 -40.70 -3.22 60.95
C LEU A 30 -42.20 -3.48 60.76
N THR A 31 -42.60 -4.72 61.04
CA THR A 31 -43.98 -5.18 60.86
C THR A 31 -44.46 -5.88 62.13
N LYS A 32 -45.66 -5.52 62.57
CA LYS A 32 -46.33 -6.20 63.68
C LYS A 32 -46.95 -7.53 63.20
N VAL A 33 -46.44 -8.65 63.71
CA VAL A 33 -46.96 -10.00 63.45
C VAL A 33 -47.52 -10.56 64.75
N GLY A 34 -48.82 -10.37 65.00
CA GLY A 34 -49.40 -10.68 66.31
C GLY A 34 -48.88 -9.74 67.41
N LYS A 35 -48.22 -10.29 68.44
CA LYS A 35 -47.57 -9.52 69.52
C LYS A 35 -46.18 -8.96 69.16
N PRO A 36 -45.24 -9.71 68.53
CA PRO A 36 -43.91 -9.18 68.20
C PRO A 36 -43.90 -8.18 67.05
N ILE A 37 -42.88 -7.31 67.05
CA ILE A 37 -42.49 -6.46 65.93
C ILE A 37 -41.22 -7.07 65.34
N VAL A 38 -41.26 -7.45 64.06
CA VAL A 38 -40.16 -8.12 63.37
C VAL A 38 -39.81 -7.40 62.06
N PRO A 39 -38.55 -7.41 61.63
CA PRO A 39 -38.14 -6.88 60.33
C PRO A 39 -38.58 -7.82 59.19
N ILE A 40 -39.34 -7.30 58.22
CA ILE A 40 -39.81 -8.06 57.05
C ILE A 40 -39.41 -7.30 55.78
N PRO A 41 -38.83 -7.97 54.77
CA PRO A 41 -38.53 -7.36 53.47
C PRO A 41 -39.79 -7.19 52.63
N TYR A 42 -39.95 -6.00 52.04
CA TYR A 42 -40.99 -5.66 51.08
C TYR A 42 -40.39 -5.35 49.70
N GLY A 43 -41.20 -5.48 48.66
CA GLY A 43 -40.88 -4.90 47.35
C GLY A 43 -41.14 -3.39 47.38
N ASN A 44 -40.39 -2.63 46.57
CA ASN A 44 -40.63 -1.20 46.45
C ASN A 44 -40.46 -0.75 44.98
N ASN A 45 -41.42 0.04 44.48
CA ASN A 45 -41.45 0.59 43.12
C ASN A 45 -41.76 2.09 43.16
N ALA A 46 -41.08 2.88 42.32
CA ALA A 46 -41.37 4.29 42.10
C ALA A 46 -41.41 4.61 40.60
N LYS A 47 -42.19 5.63 40.20
CA LYS A 47 -42.47 5.92 38.79
C LYS A 47 -42.08 7.33 38.39
N SER A 48 -41.63 7.51 37.14
CA SER A 48 -41.25 8.83 36.62
C SER A 48 -42.42 9.80 36.52
N ALA A 49 -43.67 9.31 36.48
CA ALA A 49 -44.87 10.14 36.57
C ALA A 49 -44.91 11.01 37.83
N ASP A 50 -44.28 10.55 38.92
CA ASP A 50 -44.19 11.23 40.21
C ASP A 50 -42.96 12.14 40.33
N LEU A 51 -42.28 12.44 39.22
CA LEU A 51 -41.09 13.28 39.18
C LEU A 51 -41.34 14.65 39.84
N ALA A 52 -40.50 14.96 40.82
CA ALA A 52 -40.42 16.22 41.53
C ALA A 52 -38.97 16.73 41.53
N GLY A 53 -38.81 18.06 41.55
CA GLY A 53 -37.50 18.71 41.47
C GLY A 53 -36.77 18.47 40.15
N GLY A 54 -37.51 18.26 39.05
CA GLY A 54 -36.97 18.25 37.68
C GLY A 54 -36.70 19.66 37.16
N THR A 55 -36.37 19.76 35.87
CA THR A 55 -36.12 21.03 35.16
C THR A 55 -37.37 21.93 35.13
N THR A 56 -37.16 23.24 35.08
CA THR A 56 -38.24 24.25 34.97
C THR A 56 -38.25 24.98 33.63
N THR A 57 -37.09 25.10 32.99
CA THR A 57 -36.86 25.78 31.72
C THR A 57 -36.71 24.84 30.53
N ILE A 58 -36.42 23.56 30.80
CA ILE A 58 -36.23 22.52 29.79
C ILE A 58 -37.36 21.51 29.90
N SER A 59 -37.95 21.14 28.76
CA SER A 59 -39.01 20.14 28.68
C SER A 59 -38.81 19.20 27.50
N MET A 60 -39.27 17.96 27.62
CA MET A 60 -39.14 16.91 26.60
C MET A 60 -40.47 16.21 26.34
N ASP A 61 -40.62 15.64 25.15
CA ASP A 61 -41.70 14.69 24.78
C ASP A 61 -43.08 15.14 25.28
N GLY A 62 -43.61 16.21 24.69
CA GLY A 62 -44.91 16.78 25.06
C GLY A 62 -44.88 17.67 26.31
N GLY A 63 -43.79 18.41 26.52
CA GLY A 63 -43.70 19.44 27.58
C GLY A 63 -43.37 18.91 28.97
N ASN A 64 -42.88 17.66 29.09
CA ASN A 64 -42.58 17.05 30.37
C ASN A 64 -41.26 17.57 30.97
N SER A 65 -41.28 17.88 32.27
CA SER A 65 -40.07 18.18 33.05
C SER A 65 -39.10 17.00 33.07
N VAL A 66 -37.80 17.30 33.00
CA VAL A 66 -36.71 16.32 32.87
C VAL A 66 -36.05 16.09 34.23
N ALA A 67 -35.71 14.84 34.54
CA ALA A 67 -35.00 14.49 35.76
C ALA A 67 -33.52 14.91 35.66
N ILE A 68 -33.02 15.60 36.67
CA ILE A 68 -31.63 16.04 36.80
C ILE A 68 -31.08 15.63 38.16
N LYS A 69 -29.75 15.69 38.34
CA LYS A 69 -29.10 15.26 39.59
C LYS A 69 -29.73 15.95 40.81
N GLY A 70 -30.31 15.14 41.70
CA GLY A 70 -31.02 15.59 42.89
C GLY A 70 -32.54 15.58 42.79
N SER A 71 -33.12 15.33 41.60
CA SER A 71 -34.55 15.07 41.44
C SER A 71 -34.99 13.79 42.16
N THR A 72 -36.28 13.72 42.45
CA THR A 72 -36.92 12.60 43.15
C THR A 72 -38.17 12.14 42.41
N PHE A 73 -38.51 10.85 42.51
CA PHE A 73 -39.90 10.43 42.40
C PHE A 73 -40.53 10.60 43.77
N SER A 74 -41.51 11.49 43.88
CA SER A 74 -42.03 11.98 45.16
C SER A 74 -42.68 10.89 46.02
N LYS A 75 -43.08 9.78 45.41
CA LYS A 75 -43.67 8.63 46.08
C LYS A 75 -43.06 7.32 45.57
N SER A 76 -42.94 6.35 46.47
CA SER A 76 -42.71 4.94 46.14
C SER A 76 -43.81 4.06 46.76
N THR A 77 -43.94 2.80 46.35
CA THR A 77 -45.05 1.92 46.75
C THR A 77 -44.59 0.47 46.90
N GLY A 78 -45.30 -0.32 47.72
CA GLY A 78 -45.05 -1.76 47.90
C GLY A 78 -44.69 -2.19 49.33
N ASP A 79 -44.37 -1.22 50.19
CA ASP A 79 -43.93 -1.42 51.58
C ASP A 79 -44.97 -1.00 52.63
N ALA A 80 -46.21 -0.72 52.21
CA ALA A 80 -47.31 -0.31 53.08
C ALA A 80 -47.63 -1.30 54.21
N GLY A 81 -47.30 -2.59 54.03
CA GLY A 81 -47.45 -3.62 55.06
C GLY A 81 -46.51 -3.45 56.26
N GLY A 82 -45.43 -2.69 56.10
CA GLY A 82 -44.48 -2.32 57.15
C GLY A 82 -45.05 -1.29 58.12
N ASN A 83 -46.08 -1.65 58.89
CA ASN A 83 -46.84 -0.71 59.71
C ASN A 83 -46.05 -0.05 60.87
N LYS A 84 -44.81 -0.48 61.14
CA LYS A 84 -43.85 0.18 62.03
C LYS A 84 -42.67 0.82 61.28
N LYS A 85 -42.79 0.96 59.96
CA LYS A 85 -41.95 1.70 59.02
C LYS A 85 -40.56 1.10 58.76
N GLY A 86 -39.86 1.64 57.77
CA GLY A 86 -38.52 1.24 57.36
C GLY A 86 -37.52 1.25 58.51
N VAL A 87 -36.70 0.20 58.61
CA VAL A 87 -35.70 0.05 59.69
C VAL A 87 -34.68 1.18 59.67
N ALA A 88 -34.25 1.61 58.49
CA ALA A 88 -33.27 2.68 58.33
C ALA A 88 -33.92 4.05 58.14
N SER A 89 -35.00 4.14 57.34
CA SER A 89 -35.60 5.43 56.98
C SER A 89 -36.65 5.95 57.96
N GLY A 90 -37.27 5.07 58.75
CA GLY A 90 -38.45 5.42 59.56
C GLY A 90 -39.64 5.87 58.72
N THR A 91 -39.73 5.48 57.44
CA THR A 91 -40.83 5.80 56.52
C THR A 91 -41.40 4.57 55.81
N ILE A 92 -42.58 4.73 55.22
CA ILE A 92 -43.13 3.83 54.20
C ILE A 92 -43.58 4.67 53.01
N GLU A 93 -43.59 4.10 51.81
CA GLU A 93 -44.06 4.74 50.57
C GLU A 93 -43.43 6.13 50.31
N ALA A 94 -42.21 6.37 50.77
CA ALA A 94 -41.55 7.66 50.65
C ALA A 94 -40.74 7.81 49.37
N GLU A 95 -40.20 9.01 49.12
CA GLU A 95 -39.54 9.36 47.87
C GLU A 95 -38.39 8.42 47.46
N ALA A 96 -38.21 8.29 46.14
CA ALA A 96 -37.02 7.71 45.52
C ALA A 96 -36.16 8.82 44.91
N LYS A 97 -34.85 8.82 45.16
CA LYS A 97 -33.95 9.92 44.78
C LYS A 97 -32.80 9.44 43.91
N PHE A 98 -32.51 10.15 42.82
CA PHE A 98 -31.38 9.83 41.96
C PHE A 98 -30.03 10.03 42.67
N ILE A 99 -29.18 9.01 42.56
CA ILE A 99 -27.80 8.97 43.09
C ILE A 99 -26.82 9.34 41.97
N SER A 100 -26.97 8.71 40.81
CA SER A 100 -26.16 8.97 39.61
C SER A 100 -26.94 9.79 38.58
N ALA A 101 -26.19 10.40 37.66
CA ALA A 101 -26.69 11.17 36.53
C ALA A 101 -25.56 11.26 35.48
N SER A 102 -25.86 11.80 34.30
CA SER A 102 -24.86 12.03 33.25
C SER A 102 -23.68 12.90 33.74
N PRO A 103 -22.44 12.50 33.46
CA PRO A 103 -21.26 13.30 33.80
C PRO A 103 -21.01 14.44 32.80
N THR A 104 -21.50 14.32 31.56
CA THR A 104 -21.18 15.26 30.46
C THR A 104 -22.39 16.03 29.94
N VAL A 105 -23.59 15.45 29.99
CA VAL A 105 -24.83 16.11 29.52
C VAL A 105 -25.53 16.75 30.72
N LYS A 106 -25.64 18.07 30.71
CA LYS A 106 -26.19 18.85 31.81
C LYS A 106 -27.36 19.70 31.37
N PHE A 107 -28.43 19.67 32.15
CA PHE A 107 -29.57 20.58 32.06
C PHE A 107 -29.63 21.44 33.31
N GLU A 108 -29.80 22.75 33.13
CA GLU A 108 -29.79 23.72 34.23
C GLU A 108 -28.54 23.58 35.12
N GLY A 109 -27.40 23.28 34.50
CA GLY A 109 -26.10 23.09 35.17
C GLY A 109 -25.93 21.76 35.92
N LYS A 110 -26.94 20.89 35.96
CA LYS A 110 -26.92 19.59 36.64
C LYS A 110 -26.97 18.44 35.64
N GLY A 111 -26.28 17.34 35.93
CA GLY A 111 -26.29 16.15 35.08
C GLY A 111 -27.71 15.62 34.89
N VAL A 112 -28.08 15.25 33.66
CA VAL A 112 -29.39 14.66 33.36
C VAL A 112 -29.47 13.21 33.83
N CYS A 113 -30.59 12.80 34.42
CA CYS A 113 -30.82 11.41 34.84
C CYS A 113 -31.36 10.58 33.68
N ARG A 114 -30.85 9.36 33.54
CA ARG A 114 -31.06 8.49 32.36
C ARG A 114 -31.47 7.08 32.78
N LEU A 115 -31.84 6.26 31.80
CA LEU A 115 -31.89 4.82 31.92
C LEU A 115 -30.65 4.31 32.67
N SER A 116 -30.84 3.39 33.62
CA SER A 116 -29.82 2.78 34.48
C SER A 116 -29.17 3.69 35.53
N ASP A 117 -29.55 4.97 35.63
CA ASP A 117 -29.08 5.81 36.74
C ASP A 117 -29.71 5.35 38.07
N GLN A 118 -28.86 5.16 39.09
CA GLN A 118 -29.20 4.55 40.37
C GLN A 118 -30.06 5.46 41.25
N MET A 119 -30.91 4.86 42.08
CA MET A 119 -31.79 5.60 42.99
C MET A 119 -31.81 5.01 44.40
N THR A 120 -31.90 5.86 45.43
CA THR A 120 -32.40 5.44 46.74
C THR A 120 -33.92 5.33 46.67
N MET A 121 -34.54 4.54 47.54
CA MET A 121 -36.00 4.40 47.61
C MET A 121 -36.48 4.40 49.07
N ASN A 122 -37.71 4.84 49.30
CA ASN A 122 -38.30 5.02 50.63
C ASN A 122 -37.38 5.80 51.59
N LYS A 123 -36.92 6.99 51.17
CA LYS A 123 -35.91 7.80 51.90
C LYS A 123 -34.66 6.98 52.29
N ALA A 124 -34.14 6.23 51.32
CA ALA A 124 -32.95 5.38 51.46
C ALA A 124 -33.09 4.24 52.47
N ASN A 125 -34.31 3.73 52.72
CA ASN A 125 -34.48 2.44 53.38
C ASN A 125 -33.98 1.28 52.51
N THR A 126 -34.13 1.45 51.20
CA THR A 126 -33.62 0.53 50.18
C THR A 126 -33.05 1.29 48.98
N MET A 127 -32.51 0.56 48.01
CA MET A 127 -31.91 1.11 46.79
C MET A 127 -32.30 0.33 45.54
N CYS A 128 -32.38 1.07 44.44
CA CYS A 128 -32.46 0.59 43.07
C CYS A 128 -31.04 0.71 42.45
N LEU A 129 -30.22 -0.32 42.64
CA LEU A 129 -28.85 -0.37 42.12
C LEU A 129 -28.80 -0.75 40.63
N GLY A 130 -29.84 -1.42 40.13
CA GLY A 130 -30.06 -1.64 38.69
C GLY A 130 -30.47 -0.37 37.94
N GLY A 131 -30.76 0.71 38.67
CA GLY A 131 -31.13 2.02 38.15
C GLY A 131 -32.53 2.10 37.55
N ALA A 132 -32.97 3.34 37.33
CA ALA A 132 -34.26 3.63 36.73
C ALA A 132 -34.34 2.98 35.34
N GLN A 133 -35.34 2.13 35.13
CA GLN A 133 -35.67 1.57 33.83
C GLN A 133 -36.47 2.59 33.04
N ASN A 134 -36.26 2.66 31.73
CA ASN A 134 -36.88 3.62 30.84
C ASN A 134 -36.91 3.04 29.41
N PRO A 135 -37.90 3.33 28.57
CA PRO A 135 -37.89 2.89 27.17
C PRO A 135 -36.62 3.33 26.43
N SER A 136 -36.15 2.53 25.48
CA SER A 136 -35.01 2.87 24.62
C SER A 136 -35.34 4.07 23.73
N VAL A 137 -34.33 4.87 23.39
CA VAL A 137 -34.48 5.94 22.39
C VAL A 137 -34.64 5.31 21.02
N SER A 138 -35.71 5.67 20.32
CA SER A 138 -35.87 5.37 18.89
C SER A 138 -35.65 6.66 18.11
N VAL A 139 -34.52 6.78 17.41
CA VAL A 139 -34.32 7.81 16.38
C VAL A 139 -34.67 7.15 15.05
N THR A 140 -35.58 7.74 14.27
CA THR A 140 -35.85 7.27 12.90
C THR A 140 -34.75 7.79 11.97
N GLU A 141 -34.33 6.98 10.98
CA GLU A 141 -33.29 7.36 9.99
C GLU A 141 -33.60 8.70 9.29
N GLU A 142 -34.87 9.05 9.14
CA GLU A 142 -35.33 10.31 8.53
C GLU A 142 -34.97 11.58 9.33
N GLN A 143 -34.58 11.45 10.61
CA GLN A 143 -34.15 12.57 11.46
C GLN A 143 -32.63 12.69 11.58
N GLU A 144 -31.87 11.71 11.08
CA GLU A 144 -30.42 11.76 11.05
C GLU A 144 -29.99 12.46 9.76
N GLY A 145 -29.44 13.67 9.88
CA GLY A 145 -29.02 14.47 8.73
C GLY A 145 -27.94 13.79 7.89
N THR A 146 -27.61 14.40 6.76
CA THR A 146 -26.46 13.96 5.96
C THR A 146 -25.15 14.47 6.56
N TYR A 147 -24.06 13.76 6.23
CA TYR A 147 -22.72 14.05 6.70
C TYR A 147 -21.85 14.60 5.56
N THR A 148 -20.78 15.28 5.95
CA THR A 148 -19.70 15.69 5.03
C THR A 148 -18.48 14.84 5.31
N VAL A 149 -17.97 14.18 4.27
CA VAL A 149 -16.74 13.37 4.33
C VAL A 149 -15.61 14.16 3.69
N ASP A 150 -14.62 14.55 4.48
CA ASP A 150 -13.39 15.17 4.00
C ASP A 150 -12.37 14.11 3.59
N LEU A 151 -11.97 14.14 2.33
CA LEU A 151 -11.02 13.22 1.71
C LEU A 151 -9.61 13.81 1.72
N TYR A 152 -8.63 12.96 1.96
CA TYR A 152 -7.21 13.30 1.80
C TYR A 152 -6.42 12.10 1.30
N LEU A 153 -5.72 12.26 0.17
CA LEU A 153 -4.86 11.26 -0.44
C LEU A 153 -3.46 11.82 -0.67
N SER A 154 -2.45 11.10 -0.18
CA SER A 154 -1.04 11.45 -0.35
C SER A 154 -0.19 10.21 -0.63
N TYR A 155 0.94 10.42 -1.27
CA TYR A 155 2.03 9.45 -1.35
C TYR A 155 2.62 9.17 0.04
N SER A 156 3.43 8.10 0.12
CA SER A 156 4.03 7.64 1.38
C SER A 156 4.98 8.64 2.05
N ASP A 157 5.51 9.60 1.28
CA ASP A 157 6.35 10.69 1.74
C ASP A 157 5.57 11.98 2.06
N GLY A 158 4.23 11.92 1.98
CA GLY A 158 3.33 13.02 2.29
C GLY A 158 3.03 13.97 1.13
N GLU A 159 3.62 13.76 -0.05
CA GLU A 159 3.27 14.55 -1.23
C GLU A 159 1.81 14.29 -1.64
N PRO A 160 1.00 15.32 -1.92
CA PRO A 160 -0.40 15.12 -2.29
C PRO A 160 -0.54 14.43 -3.66
N VAL A 161 -1.54 13.54 -3.76
CA VAL A 161 -1.98 12.99 -5.06
C VAL A 161 -2.91 14.01 -5.70
N GLN A 162 -2.52 14.61 -6.82
CA GLN A 162 -3.22 15.75 -7.39
C GLN A 162 -4.25 15.33 -8.43
N GLY A 163 -5.43 15.94 -8.43
CA GLY A 163 -6.41 15.76 -9.50
C GLY A 163 -7.01 14.35 -9.65
N ALA A 164 -6.69 13.43 -8.74
CA ALA A 164 -7.21 12.07 -8.79
C ALA A 164 -8.73 12.08 -8.69
N THR A 165 -9.38 11.30 -9.55
CA THR A 165 -10.82 11.08 -9.44
C THR A 165 -11.13 10.32 -8.15
N TYR A 166 -12.33 10.45 -7.62
CA TYR A 166 -12.84 9.58 -6.58
C TYR A 166 -14.26 9.14 -6.88
N THR A 167 -14.60 7.94 -6.41
CA THR A 167 -15.96 7.41 -6.36
C THR A 167 -16.20 6.95 -4.93
N LEU A 168 -17.10 7.64 -4.22
CA LEU A 168 -17.57 7.25 -2.90
C LEU A 168 -18.95 6.61 -3.03
N THR A 169 -19.14 5.44 -2.41
CA THR A 169 -20.43 4.74 -2.37
C THR A 169 -20.85 4.58 -0.91
N ASP A 170 -21.97 5.18 -0.51
CA ASP A 170 -22.45 5.10 0.86
C ASP A 170 -23.26 3.81 1.13
N GLN A 171 -23.68 3.60 2.38
CA GLN A 171 -24.45 2.41 2.80
C GLN A 171 -25.79 2.26 2.08
N SER A 172 -26.36 3.35 1.57
CA SER A 172 -27.61 3.32 0.81
C SER A 172 -27.39 2.92 -0.65
N GLY A 173 -26.12 2.86 -1.08
CA GLY A 173 -25.72 2.65 -2.47
C GLY A 173 -25.67 3.93 -3.29
N ALA A 174 -25.83 5.11 -2.67
CA ALA A 174 -25.67 6.37 -3.37
C ALA A 174 -24.20 6.58 -3.75
N ILE A 175 -23.98 7.06 -4.98
CA ILE A 175 -22.65 7.23 -5.56
C ILE A 175 -22.34 8.73 -5.67
N PHE A 176 -21.18 9.12 -5.17
CA PHE A 176 -20.65 10.48 -5.22
C PHE A 176 -19.32 10.46 -5.96
N GLU A 177 -19.21 11.24 -7.02
CA GLU A 177 -18.01 11.30 -7.86
C GLU A 177 -17.45 12.71 -7.91
N GLY A 178 -16.13 12.81 -8.06
CA GLY A 178 -15.45 14.08 -8.19
C GLY A 178 -13.95 13.90 -8.38
N THR A 179 -13.20 14.97 -8.16
CA THR A 179 -11.73 14.99 -8.24
C THR A 179 -11.14 15.65 -7.00
N LEU A 180 -9.95 15.21 -6.62
CA LEU A 180 -9.15 15.85 -5.61
C LEU A 180 -8.55 17.16 -6.14
N ASP A 181 -8.35 18.13 -5.25
CA ASP A 181 -7.61 19.35 -5.53
C ASP A 181 -6.09 19.09 -5.62
N ASN A 182 -5.31 20.15 -5.84
CA ASN A 182 -3.84 20.06 -5.92
C ASN A 182 -3.18 19.73 -4.56
N ASN A 183 -3.94 19.74 -3.46
CA ASN A 183 -3.49 19.31 -2.15
C ASN A 183 -3.93 17.87 -1.82
N GLY A 184 -4.49 17.15 -2.80
CA GLY A 184 -5.00 15.80 -2.64
C GLY A 184 -6.24 15.73 -1.75
N LYS A 185 -7.06 16.79 -1.73
CA LYS A 185 -8.24 16.92 -0.87
C LYS A 185 -9.53 17.09 -1.66
N ALA A 186 -10.63 16.62 -1.07
CA ALA A 186 -11.98 16.94 -1.52
C ALA A 186 -12.94 16.86 -0.32
N SER A 187 -14.11 17.48 -0.43
CA SER A 187 -15.18 17.36 0.57
C SER A 187 -16.45 16.87 -0.10
N VAL A 188 -17.00 15.76 0.39
CA VAL A 188 -18.20 15.11 -0.16
C VAL A 188 -19.34 15.34 0.82
N GLY A 189 -20.24 16.26 0.51
CA GLY A 189 -21.47 16.50 1.28
C GLY A 189 -22.61 15.56 0.88
N GLY A 190 -23.59 15.39 1.77
CA GLY A 190 -24.80 14.64 1.46
C GLY A 190 -24.70 13.13 1.71
N VAL A 191 -23.63 12.66 2.34
CA VAL A 191 -23.40 11.23 2.59
C VAL A 191 -24.34 10.74 3.70
N ALA A 192 -25.02 9.62 3.48
CA ALA A 192 -25.87 9.03 4.51
C ALA A 192 -25.07 8.66 5.78
N PRO A 193 -25.72 8.54 6.96
CA PRO A 193 -25.07 7.92 8.12
C PRO A 193 -24.49 6.54 7.77
N GLY A 194 -23.65 5.97 8.63
CA GLY A 194 -23.14 4.60 8.43
C GLY A 194 -21.95 4.45 7.48
N GLU A 195 -21.73 3.22 6.97
CA GLU A 195 -20.51 2.84 6.24
C GLU A 195 -20.47 3.39 4.81
N PHE A 196 -19.28 3.63 4.28
CA PHE A 196 -19.07 3.96 2.87
C PHE A 196 -17.79 3.30 2.33
N ALA A 197 -17.75 3.09 1.02
CA ALA A 197 -16.57 2.66 0.28
C ALA A 197 -16.03 3.83 -0.54
N ILE A 198 -14.71 3.92 -0.68
CA ILE A 198 -14.09 4.91 -1.56
C ILE A 198 -13.03 4.28 -2.46
N GLU A 199 -13.07 4.69 -3.72
CA GLU A 199 -12.16 4.32 -4.78
C GLU A 199 -11.55 5.60 -5.35
N TYR A 200 -10.22 5.64 -5.49
CA TYR A 200 -9.51 6.77 -6.10
C TYR A 200 -8.95 6.36 -7.47
N GLY A 201 -8.90 7.32 -8.40
CA GLY A 201 -8.17 7.26 -9.67
C GLY A 201 -6.73 7.75 -9.53
N GLU A 202 -6.01 7.80 -10.66
CA GLU A 202 -4.58 8.16 -10.71
C GLU A 202 -4.35 9.66 -10.52
N ASP A 203 -3.12 10.01 -10.09
CA ASP A 203 -2.66 11.39 -10.08
C ASP A 203 -2.71 11.97 -11.51
N CYS A 204 -3.15 13.22 -11.67
CA CYS A 204 -3.30 13.83 -13.00
C CYS A 204 -1.96 14.26 -13.64
N ARG A 205 -0.88 14.30 -12.86
CA ARG A 205 0.43 14.72 -13.32
C ARG A 205 1.11 13.64 -14.15
N ASP A 206 2.05 14.06 -14.99
CA ASP A 206 2.88 13.13 -15.74
C ASP A 206 3.72 12.27 -14.79
N PHE A 207 3.90 11.00 -15.16
CA PHE A 207 4.65 10.06 -14.36
C PHE A 207 6.12 10.50 -14.23
N MET A 208 6.62 10.52 -12.99
CA MET A 208 8.02 10.80 -12.66
C MET A 208 8.57 9.70 -11.75
N PRO A 209 9.68 9.03 -12.12
CA PRO A 209 10.37 8.07 -11.26
C PRO A 209 10.90 8.73 -9.98
N ASN A 210 10.86 7.98 -8.87
CA ASN A 210 11.30 8.43 -7.55
C ASN A 210 12.83 8.63 -7.47
N VAL A 211 13.58 7.86 -8.26
CA VAL A 211 15.04 7.90 -8.28
C VAL A 211 15.47 8.43 -9.64
N PRO A 212 16.20 9.56 -9.68
CA PRO A 212 16.74 10.06 -10.93
C PRO A 212 17.75 9.07 -11.50
N THR A 213 17.81 9.02 -12.82
CA THR A 213 18.74 8.18 -13.58
C THR A 213 20.19 8.46 -13.15
N LYS A 214 20.93 7.40 -12.84
CA LYS A 214 22.34 7.52 -12.47
C LYS A 214 23.20 7.73 -13.72
N THR A 215 23.98 8.80 -13.73
CA THR A 215 24.98 9.02 -14.76
C THR A 215 26.14 8.04 -14.57
N ASN A 216 26.68 7.56 -15.68
CA ASN A 216 27.83 6.67 -15.66
C ASN A 216 29.12 7.47 -15.45
N PRO A 217 29.87 7.26 -14.35
CA PRO A 217 31.10 7.98 -14.09
C PRO A 217 32.25 7.63 -15.06
N ASN A 218 32.17 6.48 -15.73
CA ASN A 218 33.18 6.01 -16.68
C ASN A 218 32.83 6.39 -18.13
N PHE A 219 31.74 7.14 -18.34
CA PHE A 219 31.33 7.51 -19.69
C PHE A 219 32.38 8.41 -20.36
N ASN A 220 32.98 7.91 -21.43
CA ASN A 220 33.95 8.61 -22.26
C ASN A 220 33.66 8.32 -23.75
N PRO A 221 32.82 9.14 -24.39
CA PRO A 221 32.45 8.93 -25.80
C PRO A 221 33.59 9.21 -26.79
N SER A 222 34.73 9.71 -26.30
CA SER A 222 35.93 9.95 -27.11
C SER A 222 36.99 8.86 -26.93
N ALA A 223 36.70 7.79 -26.17
CA ALA A 223 37.60 6.67 -26.02
C ALA A 223 37.84 5.99 -27.37
N ASN A 224 39.11 5.80 -27.72
CA ASN A 224 39.52 5.08 -28.92
C ASN A 224 39.89 3.63 -28.58
N ALA A 225 40.09 2.82 -29.62
CA ALA A 225 40.45 1.41 -29.46
C ALA A 225 41.68 1.19 -28.56
N GLN A 226 42.72 2.01 -28.68
CA GLN A 226 43.92 1.85 -27.83
C GLN A 226 43.61 2.09 -26.34
N LEU A 227 42.84 3.12 -26.00
CA LEU A 227 42.46 3.40 -24.62
C LEU A 227 41.64 2.24 -24.04
N ILE A 228 40.66 1.74 -24.79
CA ILE A 228 39.81 0.62 -24.36
C ILE A 228 40.65 -0.65 -24.14
N ILE A 229 41.60 -0.92 -25.04
CA ILE A 229 42.54 -2.04 -24.92
C ILE A 229 43.39 -1.91 -23.64
N GLU A 230 43.95 -0.73 -23.38
CA GLU A 230 44.76 -0.47 -22.18
C GLU A 230 43.94 -0.59 -20.88
N GLU A 231 42.72 -0.05 -20.86
CA GLU A 231 41.80 -0.19 -19.72
C GLU A 231 41.40 -1.66 -19.49
N THR A 232 41.26 -2.43 -20.57
CA THR A 232 40.90 -3.85 -20.50
C THR A 232 42.00 -4.70 -19.90
N LYS A 233 43.27 -4.37 -20.17
CA LYS A 233 44.42 -5.05 -19.57
C LYS A 233 44.52 -4.91 -18.06
N LYS A 234 43.93 -3.87 -17.45
CA LYS A 234 44.00 -3.61 -15.99
C LYS A 234 45.41 -3.68 -15.39
N GLY A 235 46.43 -3.27 -16.16
CA GLY A 235 47.84 -3.29 -15.74
C GLY A 235 48.57 -4.62 -15.95
N GLU A 236 47.92 -5.60 -16.58
CA GLU A 236 48.57 -6.81 -17.08
C GLU A 236 49.31 -6.53 -18.39
N VAL A 237 50.32 -7.35 -18.69
CA VAL A 237 51.14 -7.19 -19.90
C VAL A 237 50.38 -7.76 -21.09
N GLY A 238 50.11 -6.93 -22.09
CA GLY A 238 49.44 -7.37 -23.32
C GLY A 238 50.34 -8.30 -24.13
N PHE A 239 49.76 -9.19 -24.94
CA PHE A 239 50.56 -10.09 -25.77
C PHE A 239 51.50 -9.30 -26.73
N TRP A 240 51.12 -8.08 -27.11
CA TRP A 240 51.87 -7.17 -27.97
C TRP A 240 52.98 -6.37 -27.29
N GLU A 241 53.04 -6.39 -25.95
CA GLU A 241 54.07 -5.68 -25.16
C GLU A 241 55.25 -6.57 -24.80
N ASN A 242 55.06 -7.90 -24.86
CA ASN A 242 56.15 -8.83 -24.73
C ASN A 242 57.04 -8.73 -25.98
N ALA A 243 58.17 -8.04 -25.82
CA ALA A 243 59.17 -7.87 -26.86
C ALA A 243 59.64 -9.24 -27.39
N TRP A 244 59.13 -9.62 -28.56
CA TRP A 244 59.58 -10.77 -29.32
C TRP A 244 61.01 -10.52 -29.82
N THR A 245 62.01 -10.90 -29.02
CA THR A 245 63.37 -11.09 -29.54
C THR A 245 63.35 -12.29 -30.48
N ARG A 246 63.61 -12.05 -31.77
CA ARG A 246 63.99 -13.05 -32.78
C ARG A 246 64.52 -14.36 -32.17
N MET A 247 63.76 -15.45 -32.21
CA MET A 247 64.35 -16.78 -32.14
C MET A 247 63.45 -17.86 -32.75
N SER A 248 64.03 -18.54 -33.73
CA SER A 248 63.55 -19.72 -34.43
C SER A 248 63.31 -20.91 -33.48
N GLY A 249 62.22 -21.65 -33.72
CA GLY A 249 62.11 -23.08 -33.37
C GLY A 249 61.33 -23.47 -32.11
N ALA A 250 60.98 -22.55 -31.22
CA ALA A 250 60.29 -22.85 -29.95
C ALA A 250 58.81 -22.38 -29.90
N ALA A 251 58.19 -22.09 -31.05
CA ALA A 251 56.94 -21.33 -31.13
C ALA A 251 55.64 -22.12 -30.83
N SER A 252 55.61 -23.46 -30.84
CA SER A 252 54.34 -24.22 -30.77
C SER A 252 53.76 -24.41 -29.36
N TRP A 253 54.58 -24.49 -28.30
CA TRP A 253 54.07 -24.71 -26.94
C TRP A 253 53.78 -23.39 -26.20
N ILE A 254 54.55 -22.33 -26.47
CA ILE A 254 54.29 -20.96 -25.97
C ILE A 254 52.97 -20.44 -26.56
N TRP A 255 52.65 -20.84 -27.80
CA TRP A 255 51.36 -20.55 -28.44
C TRP A 255 50.17 -21.06 -27.63
N GLY A 256 50.26 -22.30 -27.12
CA GLY A 256 49.21 -22.88 -26.25
C GLY A 256 49.09 -22.21 -24.87
N VAL A 257 50.14 -21.53 -24.41
CA VAL A 257 50.10 -20.73 -23.17
C VAL A 257 49.47 -19.36 -23.42
N ILE A 258 49.78 -18.69 -24.54
CA ILE A 258 49.15 -17.41 -24.89
C ILE A 258 47.67 -17.58 -25.23
N LEU A 259 47.30 -18.63 -25.99
CA LEU A 259 45.90 -19.04 -26.18
C LEU A 259 45.26 -19.56 -24.89
N GLY A 260 46.04 -20.01 -23.93
CA GLY A 260 45.54 -20.40 -22.60
C GLY A 260 45.29 -19.20 -21.70
N ASP A 261 46.12 -18.16 -21.79
CA ASP A 261 46.01 -16.88 -21.10
C ASP A 261 44.92 -16.00 -21.74
N PHE A 262 44.74 -16.09 -23.06
CA PHE A 262 43.53 -15.67 -23.77
C PHE A 262 42.45 -16.72 -23.59
N ASN A 263 41.77 -16.70 -22.44
CA ASN A 263 40.47 -17.37 -22.36
C ASN A 263 39.50 -16.59 -23.27
N ASP A 264 39.44 -16.97 -24.56
CA ASP A 264 38.77 -16.23 -25.64
C ASP A 264 37.38 -15.72 -25.23
N ASP A 265 36.57 -16.57 -24.59
CA ASP A 265 35.24 -16.19 -24.12
C ASP A 265 35.29 -15.09 -23.04
N ALA A 266 36.19 -15.18 -22.07
CA ALA A 266 36.33 -14.20 -21.00
C ALA A 266 36.97 -12.88 -21.48
N SER A 267 37.91 -12.94 -22.44
CA SER A 267 38.55 -11.76 -23.00
C SER A 267 37.59 -10.96 -23.90
N VAL A 268 36.81 -11.64 -24.74
CA VAL A 268 35.79 -10.99 -25.57
C VAL A 268 34.68 -10.38 -24.70
N GLU A 269 34.23 -11.10 -23.65
CA GLU A 269 33.27 -10.55 -22.68
C GLU A 269 33.82 -9.28 -22.00
N GLN A 270 35.10 -9.26 -21.61
CA GLN A 270 35.73 -8.09 -20.97
C GLN A 270 35.85 -6.89 -21.93
N ILE A 271 36.22 -7.12 -23.19
CA ILE A 271 36.27 -6.06 -24.20
C ILE A 271 34.88 -5.45 -24.38
N ILE A 272 33.85 -6.27 -24.53
CA ILE A 272 32.47 -5.80 -24.69
C ILE A 272 32.01 -5.08 -23.42
N ALA A 273 32.27 -5.63 -22.24
CA ALA A 273 31.88 -5.04 -20.97
C ALA A 273 32.55 -3.70 -20.69
N ASN A 274 33.85 -3.58 -20.94
CA ASN A 274 34.56 -2.31 -20.77
C ASN A 274 34.11 -1.29 -21.82
N THR A 275 33.92 -1.70 -23.07
CA THR A 275 33.39 -0.81 -24.11
C THR A 275 32.00 -0.31 -23.74
N ALA A 276 31.10 -1.18 -23.29
CA ALA A 276 29.77 -0.81 -22.81
C ALA A 276 29.84 0.11 -21.58
N LEU A 277 30.74 -0.18 -20.62
CA LEU A 277 30.99 0.67 -19.47
C LEU A 277 31.52 2.06 -19.88
N THR A 278 32.23 2.18 -20.99
CA THR A 278 32.81 3.46 -21.44
C THR A 278 31.86 4.25 -22.34
N MET A 279 31.02 3.57 -23.13
CA MET A 279 30.20 4.20 -24.17
C MET A 279 28.75 4.47 -23.77
N ILE A 280 28.26 3.91 -22.66
CA ILE A 280 26.87 4.13 -22.24
C ILE A 280 26.79 5.30 -21.25
N PRO A 281 26.02 6.37 -21.52
CA PRO A 281 25.97 7.56 -20.67
C PRO A 281 25.30 7.33 -19.31
N VAL A 282 24.44 6.32 -19.23
CA VAL A 282 23.63 5.97 -18.07
C VAL A 282 23.81 4.49 -17.76
N VAL A 283 24.29 4.20 -16.56
CA VAL A 283 24.40 2.82 -16.08
C VAL A 283 23.70 2.76 -14.72
N ASP A 284 22.54 2.12 -14.70
CA ASP A 284 21.77 1.95 -13.46
C ASP A 284 22.52 1.03 -12.48
N GLN A 285 23.03 -0.10 -12.98
CA GLN A 285 23.86 -1.04 -12.22
C GLN A 285 24.94 -1.67 -13.11
N ALA A 286 26.06 -2.06 -12.53
CA ALA A 286 27.08 -2.86 -13.22
C ALA A 286 26.51 -4.19 -13.79
N ALA A 287 25.41 -4.68 -13.22
CA ALA A 287 24.67 -5.81 -13.74
C ALA A 287 24.07 -5.56 -15.13
N ASP A 288 23.64 -4.33 -15.45
CA ASP A 288 23.06 -4.03 -16.77
C ASP A 288 24.13 -4.04 -17.87
N VAL A 289 25.35 -3.58 -17.57
CA VAL A 289 26.51 -3.69 -18.47
C VAL A 289 26.85 -5.17 -18.72
N ARG A 290 26.88 -5.97 -17.64
CA ARG A 290 27.13 -7.42 -17.77
C ARG A 290 26.05 -8.13 -18.57
N ASP A 291 24.79 -7.82 -18.32
CA ASP A 291 23.65 -8.39 -19.07
C ASP A 291 23.75 -8.00 -20.55
N LEU A 292 24.15 -6.76 -20.87
CA LEU A 292 24.38 -6.33 -22.24
C LEU A 292 25.51 -7.13 -22.91
N SER A 293 26.65 -7.25 -22.23
CA SER A 293 27.78 -8.05 -22.72
C SER A 293 27.38 -9.50 -22.97
N ALA A 294 26.65 -10.12 -22.04
CA ALA A 294 26.17 -11.49 -22.19
C ALA A 294 25.22 -11.64 -23.39
N ASN A 295 24.29 -10.71 -23.60
CA ASN A 295 23.41 -10.74 -24.77
C ASN A 295 24.18 -10.58 -26.09
N ILE A 296 25.17 -9.68 -26.14
CA ILE A 296 26.02 -9.51 -27.33
C ILE A 296 26.85 -10.78 -27.57
N MET A 297 27.44 -11.37 -26.52
CA MET A 297 28.19 -12.63 -26.59
C MET A 297 27.35 -13.76 -27.18
N THR A 298 26.10 -13.91 -26.72
CA THR A 298 25.15 -14.89 -27.28
C THR A 298 24.98 -14.69 -28.79
N LEU A 299 24.84 -13.44 -29.24
CA LEU A 299 24.63 -13.08 -30.65
C LEU A 299 25.88 -13.21 -31.54
N LEU A 300 27.07 -13.52 -30.99
CA LEU A 300 28.27 -13.77 -31.79
C LEU A 300 28.17 -15.06 -32.62
N THR A 301 27.21 -15.94 -32.30
CA THR A 301 26.97 -17.18 -33.04
C THR A 301 25.77 -17.03 -33.97
N GLU A 302 25.89 -17.55 -35.19
CA GLU A 302 24.86 -17.42 -36.23
C GLU A 302 23.51 -18.01 -35.81
N GLU A 303 23.51 -19.21 -35.21
CA GLU A 303 22.29 -19.89 -34.75
C GLU A 303 21.50 -19.04 -33.73
N GLU A 304 22.19 -18.35 -32.84
CA GLU A 304 21.56 -17.52 -31.82
C GLU A 304 21.05 -16.19 -32.39
N ARG A 305 21.59 -15.69 -33.51
CA ARG A 305 21.09 -14.48 -34.18
C ARG A 305 19.72 -14.69 -34.84
N ASP A 306 19.41 -15.91 -35.24
CA ASP A 306 18.14 -16.23 -35.88
C ASP A 306 16.98 -16.38 -34.87
N LYS A 307 17.29 -16.49 -33.58
CA LYS A 307 16.33 -16.67 -32.48
C LYS A 307 15.76 -15.31 -32.01
N PRO A 308 14.46 -15.01 -32.24
CA PRO A 308 13.85 -13.74 -31.84
C PRO A 308 13.94 -13.47 -30.32
N GLU A 309 13.92 -14.52 -29.50
CA GLU A 309 14.02 -14.43 -28.05
C GLU A 309 15.32 -13.76 -27.56
N ASN A 310 16.42 -13.92 -28.30
CA ASN A 310 17.70 -13.31 -27.95
C ASN A 310 17.69 -11.80 -28.22
N TRP A 311 17.02 -11.37 -29.29
CA TRP A 311 16.80 -9.95 -29.59
C TRP A 311 15.82 -9.31 -28.61
N LEU A 312 14.81 -10.06 -28.16
CA LEU A 312 13.89 -9.63 -27.10
C LEU A 312 14.58 -9.51 -25.72
N ALA A 313 15.52 -10.42 -25.42
CA ALA A 313 16.34 -10.34 -24.20
C ALA A 313 17.31 -9.15 -24.23
N LEU A 314 17.94 -8.91 -25.39
CA LEU A 314 18.78 -7.74 -25.63
C LEU A 314 17.98 -6.44 -25.51
N SER A 315 16.81 -6.33 -26.15
CA SER A 315 15.96 -5.14 -26.09
C SER A 315 15.51 -4.84 -24.66
N LEU A 316 15.10 -5.85 -23.88
CA LEU A 316 14.75 -5.71 -22.47
C LEU A 316 15.92 -5.16 -21.63
N THR A 317 17.14 -5.56 -21.95
CA THR A 317 18.35 -5.09 -21.27
C THR A 317 18.61 -3.61 -21.58
N LEU A 318 18.51 -3.26 -22.86
CA LEU A 318 18.78 -1.92 -23.39
C LEU A 318 17.74 -0.87 -22.99
N VAL A 319 16.46 -1.25 -22.87
CA VAL A 319 15.42 -0.34 -22.36
C VAL A 319 15.84 0.26 -21.02
N GLY A 320 16.52 -0.51 -20.16
CA GLY A 320 17.06 -0.01 -18.89
C GLY A 320 18.15 1.05 -19.03
N CYS A 321 18.84 1.11 -20.16
CA CYS A 321 19.91 2.08 -20.44
C CYS A 321 19.37 3.39 -21.03
N VAL A 322 18.06 3.47 -21.34
CA VAL A 322 17.43 4.70 -21.82
C VAL A 322 17.26 5.69 -20.66
N PRO A 323 17.73 6.94 -20.80
CA PRO A 323 17.65 7.92 -19.72
C PRO A 323 16.22 8.19 -19.22
N THR A 324 16.13 8.67 -17.98
CA THR A 324 14.91 9.11 -17.28
C THR A 324 13.96 7.99 -16.91
N PHE A 325 13.50 7.18 -17.88
CA PHE A 325 12.39 6.23 -17.67
C PHE A 325 12.78 4.76 -17.89
N GLY A 326 13.97 4.48 -18.41
CA GLY A 326 14.36 3.15 -18.86
C GLY A 326 14.20 2.06 -17.80
N SER A 327 14.59 2.33 -16.56
CA SER A 327 14.40 1.41 -15.43
C SER A 327 12.94 1.07 -15.17
N ALA A 328 12.05 2.07 -15.22
CA ALA A 328 10.62 1.90 -15.00
C ALA A 328 9.99 1.04 -16.09
N VAL A 329 10.33 1.31 -17.36
CA VAL A 329 9.85 0.54 -18.51
C VAL A 329 10.43 -0.88 -18.49
N LYS A 330 11.72 -1.08 -18.18
CA LYS A 330 12.33 -2.40 -18.02
C LYS A 330 11.62 -3.21 -16.92
N GLY A 331 11.25 -2.56 -15.82
CA GLY A 331 10.50 -3.16 -14.72
C GLY A 331 9.13 -3.69 -15.17
N THR A 332 8.35 -2.87 -15.89
CA THR A 332 7.05 -3.28 -16.41
C THR A 332 7.17 -4.34 -17.50
N CYS A 333 8.15 -4.24 -18.42
CA CYS A 333 8.40 -5.27 -19.44
C CYS A 333 8.73 -6.63 -18.81
N LYS A 334 9.59 -6.67 -17.77
CA LYS A 334 9.90 -7.91 -17.04
C LYS A 334 8.65 -8.57 -16.46
N VAL A 335 7.74 -7.78 -15.90
CA VAL A 335 6.49 -8.29 -15.32
C VAL A 335 5.51 -8.74 -16.40
N ALA A 336 5.38 -7.96 -17.48
CA ALA A 336 4.54 -8.28 -18.62
C ALA A 336 4.95 -9.62 -19.27
N LEU A 337 6.25 -9.84 -19.48
CA LEU A 337 6.78 -11.09 -20.05
C LEU A 337 6.58 -12.29 -19.11
N LYS A 338 6.86 -12.13 -17.81
CA LYS A 338 6.70 -13.22 -16.82
C LYS A 338 5.25 -13.65 -16.63
N GLY A 339 4.32 -12.70 -16.62
CA GLY A 339 2.90 -12.98 -16.41
C GLY A 339 2.13 -13.31 -17.69
N GLY A 340 2.68 -12.97 -18.87
CA GLY A 340 2.09 -13.26 -20.17
C GLY A 340 0.61 -12.83 -20.26
N LYS A 341 -0.26 -13.74 -20.73
CA LYS A 341 -1.72 -13.50 -20.86
C LYS A 341 -2.42 -13.24 -19.51
N GLY A 342 -1.83 -13.68 -18.40
CA GLY A 342 -2.37 -13.56 -17.05
C GLY A 342 -2.09 -12.22 -16.36
N THR A 343 -1.19 -11.39 -16.91
CA THR A 343 -0.89 -10.07 -16.35
C THR A 343 -2.12 -9.18 -16.42
N SER A 344 -2.55 -8.65 -15.26
CA SER A 344 -3.62 -7.66 -15.18
C SER A 344 -3.08 -6.25 -15.43
N LYS A 345 -3.96 -5.33 -15.87
CA LYS A 345 -3.60 -3.92 -16.03
C LYS A 345 -3.07 -3.36 -14.71
N ASP A 346 -3.75 -3.66 -13.60
CA ASP A 346 -3.38 -3.19 -12.26
C ASP A 346 -1.98 -3.64 -11.84
N THR A 347 -1.55 -4.85 -12.24
CA THR A 347 -0.22 -5.37 -11.90
C THR A 347 0.88 -4.50 -12.54
N LEU A 348 0.72 -4.08 -13.79
CA LEU A 348 1.68 -3.19 -14.46
C LEU A 348 1.71 -1.81 -13.81
N LEU A 349 0.53 -1.25 -13.51
CA LEU A 349 0.43 0.05 -12.87
C LEU A 349 1.02 0.03 -11.46
N ALA A 350 0.81 -1.05 -10.69
CA ALA A 350 1.37 -1.22 -9.36
C ALA A 350 2.91 -1.19 -9.35
N VAL A 351 3.57 -1.78 -10.36
CA VAL A 351 5.03 -1.70 -10.53
C VAL A 351 5.46 -0.24 -10.66
N LEU A 352 4.80 0.53 -11.53
CA LEU A 352 5.12 1.94 -11.73
C LEU A 352 4.83 2.80 -10.51
N ARG A 353 3.71 2.58 -9.82
CA ARG A 353 3.38 3.27 -8.55
C ARG A 353 4.44 3.02 -7.48
N GLY A 354 5.11 1.86 -7.49
CA GLY A 354 6.24 1.58 -6.62
C GLY A 354 7.55 2.28 -7.03
N MET A 355 7.67 2.66 -8.30
CA MET A 355 8.89 3.25 -8.87
C MET A 355 8.82 4.76 -9.03
N GLY A 356 7.63 5.37 -8.99
CA GLY A 356 7.43 6.80 -9.22
C GLY A 356 6.07 7.33 -8.76
N LYS A 357 5.79 8.57 -9.15
CA LYS A 357 4.56 9.34 -8.87
C LYS A 357 3.96 9.84 -10.18
N GLY A 358 2.75 10.38 -10.17
CA GLY A 358 2.00 10.76 -11.39
C GLY A 358 1.17 9.62 -11.95
N ASP A 359 0.73 9.74 -13.21
CA ASP A 359 -0.17 8.81 -13.89
C ASP A 359 0.58 7.65 -14.59
N PRO A 360 0.61 6.44 -14.01
CA PRO A 360 1.27 5.29 -14.62
C PRO A 360 0.53 4.78 -15.87
N GLU A 361 -0.79 4.94 -15.95
CA GLU A 361 -1.56 4.43 -17.08
C GLU A 361 -1.36 5.32 -18.30
N LYS A 362 -1.46 6.63 -18.13
CA LYS A 362 -1.13 7.60 -19.17
C LYS A 362 0.30 7.38 -19.67
N PHE A 363 1.27 7.27 -18.77
CA PHE A 363 2.66 7.03 -19.12
C PHE A 363 2.85 5.80 -20.03
N LEU A 364 2.31 4.64 -19.66
CA LEU A 364 2.44 3.42 -20.47
C LEU A 364 1.72 3.52 -21.82
N ARG A 365 0.58 4.21 -21.88
CA ARG A 365 -0.18 4.40 -23.13
C ARG A 365 0.49 5.37 -24.09
N THR A 366 1.31 6.28 -23.59
CA THR A 366 2.02 7.27 -24.39
C THR A 366 3.47 6.89 -24.69
N LEU A 367 3.88 5.66 -24.37
CA LEU A 367 5.23 5.18 -24.72
C LEU A 367 5.39 5.14 -26.25
N ASP A 368 6.45 5.77 -26.73
CA ASP A 368 6.86 5.70 -28.13
C ASP A 368 7.87 4.56 -28.32
N TRP A 369 7.37 3.35 -28.56
CA TRP A 369 8.20 2.16 -28.76
C TRP A 369 9.16 2.29 -29.96
N MET A 370 8.82 3.11 -30.95
CA MET A 370 9.68 3.38 -32.10
C MET A 370 10.86 4.27 -31.71
N ASP A 371 10.65 5.26 -30.85
CA ASP A 371 11.74 6.05 -30.29
C ASP A 371 12.64 5.20 -29.37
N TYR A 372 12.06 4.32 -28.54
CA TYR A 372 12.85 3.34 -27.78
C TYR A 372 13.67 2.41 -28.68
N ALA A 373 13.11 1.92 -29.80
CA ALA A 373 13.85 1.11 -30.76
C ALA A 373 15.05 1.88 -31.34
N LYS A 374 14.85 3.15 -31.70
CA LYS A 374 15.90 4.02 -32.22
C LYS A 374 17.00 4.29 -31.19
N GLN A 375 16.62 4.67 -29.97
CA GLN A 375 17.56 4.96 -28.89
C GLN A 375 18.38 3.71 -28.51
N THR A 376 17.72 2.57 -28.33
CA THR A 376 18.40 1.31 -27.99
C THR A 376 19.29 0.79 -29.11
N SER A 377 18.90 0.97 -30.37
CA SER A 377 19.77 0.67 -31.53
C SER A 377 21.03 1.52 -31.52
N GLN A 378 20.89 2.83 -31.27
CA GLN A 378 22.03 3.73 -31.18
C GLN A 378 22.98 3.32 -30.04
N ILE A 379 22.44 3.02 -28.86
CA ILE A 379 23.24 2.55 -27.71
C ILE A 379 24.05 1.31 -28.06
N VAL A 380 23.45 0.31 -28.71
CA VAL A 380 24.17 -0.91 -29.10
C VAL A 380 25.24 -0.59 -30.14
N SER A 381 24.92 0.18 -31.18
CA SER A 381 25.90 0.56 -32.20
C SER A 381 27.08 1.34 -31.65
N ASP A 382 26.84 2.21 -30.65
CA ASP A 382 27.90 2.97 -29.96
C ASP A 382 28.82 2.05 -29.12
N VAL A 383 28.35 0.85 -28.77
CA VAL A 383 29.18 -0.20 -28.14
C VAL A 383 29.85 -1.09 -29.18
N LEU A 384 29.13 -1.54 -30.21
CA LEU A 384 29.65 -2.51 -31.17
C LEU A 384 30.73 -1.91 -32.09
N LYS A 385 30.61 -0.64 -32.48
CA LYS A 385 31.60 0.01 -33.36
C LYS A 385 32.99 0.09 -32.72
N PRO A 386 33.16 0.58 -31.47
CA PRO A 386 34.46 0.52 -30.81
C PRO A 386 34.95 -0.92 -30.58
N CYS A 387 34.07 -1.90 -30.32
CA CYS A 387 34.48 -3.31 -30.26
C CYS A 387 35.10 -3.81 -31.58
N ILE A 388 34.54 -3.40 -32.73
CA ILE A 388 35.09 -3.71 -34.06
C ILE A 388 36.48 -3.07 -34.24
N GLU A 389 36.64 -1.81 -33.80
CA GLU A 389 37.93 -1.12 -33.85
C GLU A 389 38.97 -1.79 -32.95
N VAL A 390 38.60 -2.18 -31.73
CA VAL A 390 39.45 -2.93 -30.79
C VAL A 390 39.89 -4.26 -31.40
N ALA A 391 38.97 -5.06 -31.94
CA ALA A 391 39.30 -6.32 -32.58
C ALA A 391 40.24 -6.11 -33.79
N THR A 392 40.01 -5.07 -34.60
CA THR A 392 40.87 -4.75 -35.75
C THR A 392 42.27 -4.31 -35.30
N GLU A 393 42.39 -3.55 -34.22
CA GLU A 393 43.68 -3.13 -33.67
C GLU A 393 44.44 -4.31 -33.04
N LEU A 394 43.75 -5.20 -32.31
CA LEU A 394 44.34 -6.45 -31.80
C LEU A 394 44.83 -7.35 -32.94
N ALA A 395 44.09 -7.44 -34.05
CA ALA A 395 44.53 -8.14 -35.25
C ALA A 395 45.80 -7.51 -35.85
N SER A 396 45.86 -6.17 -35.91
CA SER A 396 47.04 -5.42 -36.36
C SER A 396 48.26 -5.72 -35.49
N TYR A 397 48.09 -5.77 -34.16
CA TYR A 397 49.16 -6.17 -33.24
C TYR A 397 49.62 -7.60 -33.46
N ALA A 398 48.70 -8.56 -33.59
CA ALA A 398 49.04 -9.96 -33.85
C ALA A 398 49.82 -10.14 -35.16
N ASN A 399 49.36 -9.50 -36.25
CA ASN A 399 50.03 -9.57 -37.55
C ASN A 399 51.44 -8.94 -37.53
N ARG A 400 51.63 -7.82 -36.81
CA ARG A 400 52.96 -7.20 -36.65
C ARG A 400 53.96 -8.10 -35.93
N MET A 401 53.47 -9.03 -35.12
CA MET A 401 54.28 -10.01 -34.41
C MET A 401 54.46 -11.33 -35.17
N GLY A 402 53.84 -11.49 -36.34
CA GLY A 402 53.83 -12.74 -37.10
C GLY A 402 52.90 -13.82 -36.54
N ALA A 403 51.91 -13.43 -35.74
CA ALA A 403 50.88 -14.31 -35.18
C ALA A 403 49.62 -14.34 -36.07
N ASP A 404 49.78 -14.79 -37.32
CA ASP A 404 48.77 -14.67 -38.37
C ASP A 404 47.43 -15.37 -38.03
N GLU A 405 47.46 -16.52 -37.33
CA GLU A 405 46.26 -17.24 -36.89
C GLU A 405 45.44 -16.45 -35.88
N LEU A 406 46.09 -15.79 -34.92
CA LEU A 406 45.44 -14.93 -33.93
C LEU A 406 44.92 -13.64 -34.58
N GLY A 407 45.67 -13.09 -35.54
CA GLY A 407 45.20 -11.98 -36.37
C GLY A 407 43.91 -12.33 -37.13
N ALA A 408 43.86 -13.52 -37.74
CA ALA A 408 42.67 -14.01 -38.42
C ALA A 408 41.48 -14.23 -37.48
N TYR A 409 41.73 -14.72 -36.25
CA TYR A 409 40.69 -14.85 -35.22
C TYR A 409 40.04 -13.49 -34.90
N PHE A 410 40.84 -12.47 -34.61
CA PHE A 410 40.31 -11.14 -34.27
C PHE A 410 39.58 -10.47 -35.44
N LEU A 411 40.05 -10.67 -36.69
CA LEU A 411 39.33 -10.19 -37.87
C LEU A 411 37.97 -10.88 -38.03
N LYS A 412 37.92 -12.20 -37.80
CA LYS A 412 36.66 -12.94 -37.81
C LYS A 412 35.70 -12.41 -36.73
N LEU A 413 36.18 -12.19 -35.51
CA LEU A 413 35.39 -11.57 -34.45
C LEU A 413 34.84 -10.20 -34.87
N ALA A 414 35.69 -9.34 -35.45
CA ALA A 414 35.27 -8.03 -35.96
C ALA A 414 34.16 -8.16 -37.02
N ASP A 415 34.24 -9.16 -37.89
CA ASP A 415 33.22 -9.41 -38.91
C ASP A 415 31.91 -9.94 -38.32
N GLU A 416 31.95 -10.83 -37.32
CA GLU A 416 30.73 -11.25 -36.60
C GLU A 416 30.05 -10.07 -35.89
N VAL A 417 30.82 -9.19 -35.24
CA VAL A 417 30.27 -7.99 -34.58
C VAL A 417 29.67 -7.01 -35.60
N LYS A 418 30.29 -6.84 -36.79
CA LYS A 418 29.72 -6.03 -37.89
C LYS A 418 28.40 -6.59 -38.41
N ILE A 419 28.24 -7.92 -38.44
CA ILE A 419 26.97 -8.53 -38.84
C ILE A 419 25.88 -8.16 -37.82
N ILE A 420 26.18 -8.28 -36.52
CA ILE A 420 25.24 -7.90 -35.46
C ILE A 420 24.85 -6.42 -35.58
N ASP A 421 25.82 -5.50 -35.70
CA ASP A 421 25.57 -4.05 -35.83
C ASP A 421 24.62 -3.71 -36.99
N LYS A 422 24.74 -4.43 -38.12
CA LYS A 422 23.83 -4.26 -39.26
C LYS A 422 22.41 -4.77 -38.99
N MET A 423 22.25 -5.82 -38.19
CA MET A 423 20.95 -6.41 -37.86
C MET A 423 20.20 -5.64 -36.76
N VAL A 424 20.94 -4.97 -35.86
CA VAL A 424 20.41 -4.28 -34.67
C VAL A 424 19.20 -3.37 -34.97
N PRO A 425 19.22 -2.45 -35.96
CA PRO A 425 18.10 -1.53 -36.17
C PRO A 425 16.78 -2.23 -36.48
N ASP A 426 16.81 -3.25 -37.34
CA ASP A 426 15.62 -3.99 -37.75
C ASP A 426 15.15 -4.92 -36.63
N LYS A 427 16.09 -5.65 -36.00
CA LYS A 427 15.77 -6.62 -34.95
C LYS A 427 15.27 -5.98 -33.65
N LEU A 428 15.84 -4.84 -33.25
CA LEU A 428 15.31 -4.11 -32.09
C LEU A 428 13.97 -3.47 -32.40
N LYS A 429 13.73 -3.01 -33.63
CA LYS A 429 12.41 -2.53 -34.05
C LYS A 429 11.36 -3.63 -33.98
N GLU A 430 11.67 -4.84 -34.47
CA GLU A 430 10.80 -6.01 -34.33
C GLU A 430 10.49 -6.30 -32.85
N ALA A 431 11.53 -6.39 -32.00
CA ALA A 431 11.37 -6.67 -30.58
C ALA A 431 10.60 -5.58 -29.81
N MET A 432 10.79 -4.29 -30.13
CA MET A 432 9.99 -3.22 -29.53
C MET A 432 8.54 -3.24 -30.00
N GLY A 433 8.28 -3.66 -31.24
CA GLY A 433 6.92 -3.90 -31.74
C GLY A 433 6.21 -4.99 -30.94
N GLU A 434 6.90 -6.06 -30.55
CA GLU A 434 6.33 -7.09 -29.68
C GLU A 434 5.94 -6.55 -28.30
N PHE A 435 6.75 -5.63 -27.75
CA PHE A 435 6.38 -4.95 -26.51
C PHE A 435 5.18 -4.03 -26.70
N ASP A 436 5.11 -3.26 -27.79
CA ASP A 436 3.97 -2.41 -28.11
C ASP A 436 2.65 -3.23 -28.14
N ASP A 437 2.64 -4.32 -28.91
CA ASP A 437 1.51 -5.25 -28.99
C ASP A 437 1.14 -5.85 -27.62
N LEU A 438 2.13 -6.19 -26.81
CA LEU A 438 1.92 -6.74 -25.47
C LEU A 438 1.27 -5.71 -24.53
N PHE A 439 1.77 -4.49 -24.51
CA PHE A 439 1.25 -3.41 -23.67
C PHE A 439 -0.12 -2.96 -24.15
N ALA A 440 -0.34 -2.78 -25.45
CA ALA A 440 -1.65 -2.46 -26.02
C ALA A 440 -2.70 -3.51 -25.61
N ARG A 441 -2.34 -4.79 -25.62
CA ARG A 441 -3.21 -5.89 -25.19
C ARG A 441 -3.52 -5.87 -23.69
N ILE A 442 -2.52 -5.65 -22.84
CA ILE A 442 -2.72 -5.64 -21.38
C ILE A 442 -3.52 -4.40 -20.96
N LEU A 443 -3.16 -3.23 -21.49
CA LEU A 443 -3.81 -1.95 -21.19
C LEU A 443 -5.21 -1.85 -21.84
N GLY A 444 -5.46 -2.56 -22.94
CA GLY A 444 -6.77 -2.62 -23.59
C GLY A 444 -7.82 -3.45 -22.84
N LYS A 445 -7.44 -4.19 -21.78
CA LYS A 445 -8.41 -4.89 -20.92
C LYS A 445 -9.28 -3.87 -20.18
N GLY A 446 -10.61 -3.99 -20.28
CA GLY A 446 -11.60 -3.14 -19.59
C GLY A 446 -11.66 -3.34 -18.06
N GLU A 447 -10.59 -3.83 -17.44
CA GLU A 447 -10.47 -3.99 -15.99
C GLU A 447 -10.34 -2.60 -15.35
N LYS A 448 -11.21 -2.29 -14.37
CA LYS A 448 -11.06 -1.07 -13.57
C LYS A 448 -9.81 -1.18 -12.68
N THR A 449 -9.02 -0.13 -12.64
CA THR A 449 -7.79 -0.02 -11.86
C THR A 449 -7.91 1.07 -10.83
N TYR A 450 -7.40 0.81 -9.63
CA TYR A 450 -7.59 1.68 -8.47
C TYR A 450 -6.27 1.86 -7.74
N PRO A 451 -5.58 3.01 -7.86
CA PRO A 451 -4.37 3.29 -7.09
C PRO A 451 -4.58 3.24 -5.59
N ALA A 452 -5.78 3.58 -5.11
CA ALA A 452 -6.17 3.37 -3.72
C ALA A 452 -7.63 2.94 -3.63
N LYS A 453 -7.86 1.86 -2.90
CA LYS A 453 -9.20 1.37 -2.56
C LYS A 453 -9.29 1.14 -1.07
N VAL A 454 -10.29 1.75 -0.45
CA VAL A 454 -10.58 1.52 0.96
C VAL A 454 -12.02 1.03 1.07
N LYS A 455 -12.18 -0.19 1.60
CA LYS A 455 -13.47 -0.76 1.96
C LYS A 455 -13.57 -0.70 3.48
N HIS A 456 -14.41 0.17 4.02
CA HIS A 456 -14.65 0.24 5.46
C HIS A 456 -15.72 -0.78 5.88
N ASN A 457 -15.42 -2.08 5.78
CA ASN A 457 -16.15 -3.14 6.50
C ASN A 457 -15.40 -3.53 7.80
N THR A 458 -14.68 -2.58 8.39
CA THR A 458 -13.86 -2.76 9.61
C THR A 458 -14.40 -1.98 10.81
N GLY A 459 -15.60 -1.36 10.69
CA GLY A 459 -16.29 -0.67 11.79
C GLY A 459 -16.17 0.86 11.83
N GLU A 460 -15.95 1.52 10.69
CA GLU A 460 -15.82 2.98 10.60
C GLU A 460 -16.95 3.57 9.76
N SER A 461 -17.72 4.49 10.33
CA SER A 461 -18.87 5.16 9.70
C SER A 461 -18.57 6.61 9.32
N ALA A 462 -19.40 7.22 8.46
CA ALA A 462 -19.42 8.66 8.19
C ALA A 462 -19.62 9.52 9.46
N GLN A 463 -19.96 8.88 10.58
CA GLN A 463 -20.19 9.49 11.88
C GLN A 463 -18.97 9.38 12.81
N SER A 464 -17.93 8.64 12.42
CA SER A 464 -16.69 8.50 13.17
C SER A 464 -15.78 9.71 12.96
N GLY A 465 -14.77 9.87 13.84
CA GLY A 465 -13.77 10.93 13.75
C GLY A 465 -12.76 10.74 12.61
N LYS A 466 -11.55 11.27 12.78
CA LYS A 466 -10.50 11.20 11.76
C LYS A 466 -9.95 9.76 11.62
N ASN A 467 -10.10 9.18 10.44
CA ASN A 467 -9.53 7.87 10.09
C ASN A 467 -8.43 8.01 9.04
N SER A 468 -7.47 7.08 9.03
CA SER A 468 -6.39 7.04 8.05
C SER A 468 -6.11 5.60 7.63
N ALA A 469 -6.09 5.35 6.33
CA ALA A 469 -5.74 4.06 5.75
C ALA A 469 -4.50 4.21 4.86
N LYS A 470 -3.70 3.14 4.76
CA LYS A 470 -2.60 3.03 3.78
C LYS A 470 -3.00 2.02 2.73
N ALA A 471 -3.19 2.46 1.50
CA ALA A 471 -3.38 1.58 0.35
C ALA A 471 -2.02 1.14 -0.21
N ASN A 472 -1.97 -0.08 -0.76
CA ASN A 472 -0.84 -0.63 -1.54
C ASN A 472 0.51 -0.82 -0.81
N GLU A 473 0.49 -1.30 0.43
CA GLU A 473 1.61 -2.09 0.97
C GLU A 473 1.26 -3.59 0.95
N ASP A 474 1.05 -4.17 -0.23
CA ASP A 474 1.42 -5.59 -0.36
C ASP A 474 2.95 -5.62 -0.44
N LYS A 475 3.58 -5.41 0.72
CA LYS A 475 4.95 -5.88 0.88
C LYS A 475 4.83 -7.37 0.66
N ASP A 476 5.26 -7.84 -0.51
CA ASP A 476 5.75 -9.19 -0.70
C ASP A 476 6.78 -9.42 0.42
N LYS A 477 6.29 -9.85 1.60
CA LYS A 477 7.12 -10.22 2.72
C LYS A 477 7.83 -11.44 2.20
N LYS A 478 9.07 -11.24 1.71
CA LYS A 478 9.92 -12.32 1.22
C LYS A 478 9.72 -13.50 2.18
N PRO A 479 9.25 -14.66 1.69
CA PRO A 479 8.85 -15.74 2.56
C PRO A 479 10.04 -16.08 3.46
N VAL A 480 9.85 -15.92 4.77
CA VAL A 480 10.92 -16.17 5.75
C VAL A 480 11.31 -17.62 5.62
N ARG A 481 12.55 -17.90 5.20
CA ARG A 481 13.05 -19.27 5.10
C ARG A 481 13.66 -19.66 6.44
N CYS A 482 13.36 -20.87 6.90
CA CYS A 482 13.98 -21.44 8.08
C CYS A 482 15.51 -21.47 7.90
N LYS A 483 16.27 -20.89 8.84
CA LYS A 483 17.75 -20.91 8.79
C LYS A 483 18.34 -22.34 8.83
N ILE A 484 17.57 -23.30 9.37
CA ILE A 484 18.00 -24.69 9.50
C ILE A 484 17.61 -25.50 8.25
N CYS A 485 16.32 -25.55 7.91
CA CYS A 485 15.84 -26.43 6.83
C CYS A 485 15.59 -25.73 5.48
N ARG A 486 15.83 -24.42 5.36
CA ARG A 486 15.65 -23.57 4.15
C ARG A 486 14.25 -23.56 3.51
N ARG A 487 13.28 -24.30 4.09
CA ARG A 487 11.86 -24.29 3.73
C ARG A 487 11.19 -22.99 4.16
N ILE A 488 10.16 -22.61 3.43
CA ILE A 488 9.35 -21.41 3.72
C ILE A 488 8.63 -21.60 5.05
N ALA A 489 8.65 -20.57 5.92
CA ALA A 489 7.94 -20.58 7.18
C ALA A 489 6.42 -20.66 6.95
N GLY A 490 5.75 -21.61 7.59
CA GLY A 490 4.32 -21.82 7.40
C GLY A 490 3.85 -23.20 7.86
N ASN A 491 2.54 -23.41 7.83
CA ASN A 491 1.87 -24.61 8.37
C ASN A 491 1.36 -25.57 7.29
N LYS A 492 1.63 -25.31 6.00
CA LYS A 492 1.23 -26.21 4.90
C LYS A 492 2.29 -27.31 4.68
N ASN A 493 1.89 -28.39 4.01
CA ASN A 493 2.84 -29.42 3.57
C ASN A 493 3.97 -28.80 2.72
N GLY A 494 5.22 -29.09 3.08
CA GLY A 494 6.41 -28.49 2.47
C GLY A 494 6.90 -27.18 3.13
N GLN A 495 6.20 -26.66 4.13
CA GLN A 495 6.59 -25.48 4.91
C GLN A 495 7.13 -25.87 6.30
N CYS A 496 7.81 -24.93 6.98
CA CYS A 496 8.40 -25.12 8.30
C CYS A 496 7.62 -24.32 9.35
N SER A 497 6.88 -25.02 10.22
CA SER A 497 6.08 -24.41 11.27
C SER A 497 6.94 -23.85 12.41
N GLU A 498 8.09 -24.46 12.70
CA GLU A 498 9.02 -23.97 13.73
C GLU A 498 9.63 -22.61 13.38
N ALA A 499 9.81 -22.32 12.09
CA ALA A 499 10.30 -21.04 11.62
C ALA A 499 9.32 -19.88 11.88
N LEU A 500 8.06 -20.16 12.26
CA LEU A 500 7.11 -19.13 12.71
C LEU A 500 7.39 -18.65 14.14
N LYS A 501 8.03 -19.48 14.98
CA LYS A 501 8.36 -19.15 16.38
C LYS A 501 9.60 -18.27 16.52
N ALA A 502 10.37 -18.11 15.44
CA ALA A 502 11.62 -17.35 15.40
C ALA A 502 11.44 -15.94 14.76
N LYS A 503 10.20 -15.43 14.71
CA LYS A 503 9.87 -14.09 14.21
C LYS A 503 10.11 -13.03 15.27
#